data_AF-A0A2A3GRN6-F1
#
_entry.id   AF-A0A2A3GRN6-F1
#
_cell.length_a   1.000
_cell.length_b   1.000
_cell.length_c   1.000
_cell.angle_alpha   90.00
_cell.angle_beta   90.00
_cell.angle_gamma   90.00
#
_symmetry.space_group_name_H-M   'P 1'
#
loop_
_entity.id
_entity.type
_entity.pdbx_description
1 polymer ?
#
loop_
_entity_poly.entity_id
_entity_poly.type
_entity_poly.pdbx_seq_one_letter_code
_entity_poly.pdbx_strand_id
1 'polypeptide(L)'
;MYLSRRALLRSTALGLLAVPAAACSDSGSAGPALVRERPTLTHGVAAGDVRADGALVWARSDRPATMIVETSATESFTDPVRFEGGLLTPDTGGAGRLRLTGLPAGQQVHYRVILEGDDGSTSEAVTGVFRTAPSAAGDIRLQWSGDTAGQGYGINPDIGGMRIFDTMAARDPHLFLHSGDVVYADGPLKESVTLPDGRVWRNTVSEAKSAVAQTLDQYRGQYAYNLTDDNYRRFNSSVAQIVQWDDHETVNNWYPGEILDLDAYTEKNVDVLAQRAFQAYHEWLPVEPADAVDGRVYRKIGYGPLLDVFVLDMRTYKDANGVNTGAAGQILGAAQKDWLIRELGASTATWKIIANDLPLGVVVPDGDTAFEGVANGESGQPSGRESEIAQVLSAIKAGRISGTVWLTADVHYTAAHRYSPDRAAYKDFDEFWEFVSGPLNSGGFGPNDLDATFGPEAVFVHAPPAPNSSPLDGYQHFGEVFIDGQTSELRVDLLDAAGTVLFSQLLPPPAR
;
A
#
# COMPACT_ATOMS: atom_id res chain seq x y z
N MET A 1 -63.19 -62.96 10.78
CA MET A 1 -63.93 -62.90 12.06
C MET A 1 -63.16 -61.96 12.99
N TYR A 2 -63.82 -60.88 13.42
CA TYR A 2 -63.47 -59.87 14.43
C TYR A 2 -62.10 -59.91 15.14
N LEU A 3 -61.42 -58.74 15.15
CA LEU A 3 -60.88 -57.96 16.30
C LEU A 3 -60.49 -58.77 17.57
N SER A 4 -59.44 -58.51 18.33
CA SER A 4 -58.61 -57.32 18.57
C SER A 4 -57.63 -57.66 19.72
N ARG A 5 -56.50 -56.94 19.71
CA ARG A 5 -55.59 -56.56 20.82
C ARG A 5 -56.04 -56.88 22.26
N ARG A 6 -55.25 -57.71 22.97
CA ARG A 6 -55.04 -57.72 24.43
C ARG A 6 -53.57 -58.02 24.70
N ALA A 7 -52.87 -57.06 25.32
CA ALA A 7 -52.33 -57.13 26.68
C ALA A 7 -50.86 -57.64 26.71
N LEU A 8 -49.85 -56.76 26.74
CA LEU A 8 -49.40 -55.95 27.89
C LEU A 8 -48.76 -56.82 28.99
N LEU A 9 -47.41 -56.86 29.05
CA LEU A 9 -46.58 -56.41 30.19
C LEU A 9 -45.19 -57.09 30.23
N ARG A 10 -44.18 -56.24 30.53
CA ARG A 10 -42.93 -56.52 31.28
C ARG A 10 -41.88 -57.35 30.51
N SER A 11 -40.58 -57.07 30.53
CA SER A 11 -39.75 -56.18 31.35
C SER A 11 -38.31 -56.24 30.78
N THR A 12 -37.63 -55.09 30.80
CA THR A 12 -36.18 -54.85 31.00
C THR A 12 -35.09 -55.81 30.47
N ALA A 13 -34.10 -55.15 29.83
CA ALA A 13 -32.65 -55.37 29.90
C ALA A 13 -31.96 -56.13 28.73
N LEU A 14 -31.10 -55.35 28.04
CA LEU A 14 -29.74 -55.65 27.55
C LEU A 14 -29.46 -56.99 26.86
N GLY A 15 -29.05 -56.90 25.59
CA GLY A 15 -28.28 -57.96 24.93
C GLY A 15 -28.23 -57.77 23.42
N LEU A 16 -27.03 -57.57 22.88
CA LEU A 16 -26.71 -57.57 21.46
C LEU A 16 -27.24 -58.84 20.76
N LEU A 17 -27.62 -58.72 19.49
CA LEU A 17 -27.07 -59.49 18.36
C LEU A 17 -27.85 -59.16 17.07
N ALA A 18 -27.11 -59.08 15.97
CA ALA A 18 -27.62 -58.76 14.64
C ALA A 18 -27.70 -60.01 13.75
N VAL A 19 -28.65 -59.97 12.79
CA VAL A 19 -28.73 -60.67 11.46
C VAL A 19 -29.18 -62.16 11.51
N PRO A 20 -30.09 -62.69 10.61
CA PRO A 20 -30.17 -62.40 9.16
C PRO A 20 -31.54 -62.26 8.43
N ALA A 21 -31.44 -61.46 7.35
CA ALA A 21 -31.91 -61.64 5.96
C ALA A 21 -33.39 -61.86 5.59
N ALA A 22 -33.94 -60.89 4.84
CA ALA A 22 -34.47 -61.12 3.48
C ALA A 22 -34.59 -59.77 2.73
N ALA A 23 -34.12 -59.76 1.49
CA ALA A 23 -33.83 -58.59 0.67
C ALA A 23 -35.07 -57.94 0.03
N CYS A 24 -35.04 -56.61 -0.07
CA CYS A 24 -35.58 -55.86 -1.21
C CYS A 24 -34.62 -54.71 -1.49
N SER A 25 -34.11 -54.72 -2.72
CA SER A 25 -33.26 -53.73 -3.37
C SER A 25 -33.84 -52.33 -3.29
N ASP A 26 -33.06 -51.38 -2.76
CA ASP A 26 -33.17 -49.98 -3.17
C ASP A 26 -31.77 -49.42 -3.41
N SER A 27 -31.56 -49.00 -4.64
CA SER A 27 -30.30 -48.54 -5.21
C SER A 27 -30.04 -47.11 -4.78
N GLY A 28 -29.61 -46.92 -3.54
CA GLY A 28 -29.11 -45.65 -3.02
C GLY A 28 -27.60 -45.71 -2.85
N SER A 29 -26.86 -45.42 -3.92
CA SER A 29 -25.42 -45.14 -3.85
C SER A 29 -25.17 -43.89 -3.00
N ALA A 30 -25.15 -44.05 -1.68
CA ALA A 30 -24.40 -43.16 -0.80
C ALA A 30 -22.92 -43.58 -0.90
N GLY A 31 -22.30 -43.22 -2.02
CA GLY A 31 -20.84 -43.18 -2.07
C GLY A 31 -20.36 -42.18 -1.02
N PRO A 32 -19.18 -42.36 -0.41
CA PRO A 32 -18.59 -41.28 0.36
C PRO A 32 -18.45 -40.10 -0.60
N ALA A 33 -19.18 -39.02 -0.35
CA ALA A 33 -18.87 -37.75 -0.99
C ALA A 33 -17.46 -37.40 -0.51
N LEU A 34 -16.45 -37.68 -1.34
CA LEU A 34 -15.14 -37.07 -1.21
C LEU A 34 -15.40 -35.57 -1.32
N VAL A 35 -15.48 -34.90 -0.18
CA VAL A 35 -15.36 -33.44 -0.13
C VAL A 35 -13.94 -33.18 -0.63
N ARG A 36 -13.81 -32.91 -1.93
CA ARG A 36 -12.54 -32.42 -2.47
C ARG A 36 -12.37 -31.03 -1.89
N GLU A 37 -11.45 -30.90 -0.95
CA GLU A 37 -11.06 -29.60 -0.44
C GLU A 37 -10.32 -28.85 -1.55
N ARG A 38 -11.05 -27.97 -2.24
CA ARG A 38 -10.50 -27.08 -3.27
C ARG A 38 -9.64 -25.97 -2.63
N PRO A 39 -8.62 -25.46 -3.34
CA PRO A 39 -7.89 -24.27 -2.90
C PRO A 39 -8.83 -23.07 -2.80
N THR A 40 -8.47 -22.09 -1.96
CA THR A 40 -9.25 -20.89 -1.69
C THR A 40 -8.38 -19.63 -1.76
N LEU A 41 -8.88 -18.62 -2.48
CA LEU A 41 -8.35 -17.26 -2.44
C LEU A 41 -8.77 -16.59 -1.14
N THR A 42 -7.83 -16.31 -0.25
CA THR A 42 -8.13 -15.96 1.16
C THR A 42 -8.15 -14.45 1.43
N HIS A 43 -7.38 -13.67 0.68
CA HIS A 43 -7.12 -12.24 0.97
C HIS A 43 -7.43 -11.34 -0.23
N GLY A 44 -8.34 -11.78 -1.11
CA GLY A 44 -8.66 -11.07 -2.34
C GLY A 44 -7.56 -11.17 -3.39
N VAL A 45 -7.57 -10.20 -4.30
CA VAL A 45 -6.64 -10.07 -5.43
C VAL A 45 -6.26 -8.60 -5.57
N ALA A 46 -5.10 -8.33 -6.14
CA ALA A 46 -4.67 -6.96 -6.42
C ALA A 46 -3.99 -6.87 -7.78
N ALA A 47 -4.05 -5.69 -8.40
CA ALA A 47 -3.23 -5.34 -9.56
C ALA A 47 -2.22 -4.26 -9.17
N GLY A 48 -1.03 -4.28 -9.75
CA GLY A 48 -0.02 -3.25 -9.52
C GLY A 48 0.97 -3.09 -10.67
N ASP A 49 1.79 -2.03 -10.56
CA ASP A 49 2.83 -1.67 -11.52
C ASP A 49 2.37 -1.83 -12.99
N VAL A 50 1.28 -1.14 -13.32
CA VAL A 50 0.61 -1.25 -14.63
C VAL A 50 1.48 -0.65 -15.74
N ARG A 51 1.46 -1.30 -16.90
CA ARG A 51 2.17 -0.93 -18.13
C ARG A 51 1.19 -0.79 -19.30
N ALA A 52 1.71 -0.38 -20.44
CA ALA A 52 0.92 -0.24 -21.66
C ALA A 52 0.37 -1.59 -22.16
N ASP A 53 1.02 -2.70 -21.83
CA ASP A 53 0.67 -4.02 -22.32
C ASP A 53 0.23 -5.00 -21.21
N GLY A 54 0.04 -4.53 -19.98
CA GLY A 54 -0.43 -5.39 -18.90
C GLY A 54 -0.17 -4.85 -17.50
N ALA A 55 -0.21 -5.74 -16.51
CA ALA A 55 -0.10 -5.41 -15.09
C ALA A 55 0.49 -6.59 -14.32
N LEU A 56 0.94 -6.37 -13.09
CA LEU A 56 1.23 -7.43 -12.15
C LEU A 56 -0.07 -7.77 -11.42
N VAL A 57 -0.44 -9.05 -11.37
CA VAL A 57 -1.57 -9.51 -10.58
C VAL A 57 -1.05 -10.30 -9.38
N TRP A 58 -1.55 -9.97 -8.19
CA TRP A 58 -1.22 -10.63 -6.94
C TRP A 58 -2.42 -11.43 -6.41
N ALA A 59 -2.15 -12.57 -5.79
CA ALA A 59 -3.14 -13.36 -5.08
C ALA A 59 -2.49 -14.22 -3.98
N ARG A 60 -3.33 -14.73 -3.07
CA ARG A 60 -2.90 -15.67 -2.02
C ARG A 60 -3.81 -16.89 -1.90
N SER A 61 -3.19 -18.06 -1.94
CA SER A 61 -3.82 -19.37 -1.70
C SER A 61 -3.68 -19.81 -0.24
N ASP A 62 -4.64 -20.61 0.25
CA ASP A 62 -4.56 -21.30 1.54
C ASP A 62 -3.65 -22.55 1.50
N ARG A 63 -3.40 -23.10 0.30
CA ARG A 63 -2.65 -24.34 0.08
C ARG A 63 -1.86 -24.29 -1.25
N PRO A 64 -0.96 -25.25 -1.52
CA PRO A 64 -0.30 -25.33 -2.82
C PRO A 64 -1.31 -25.35 -3.97
N ALA A 65 -1.21 -24.37 -4.87
CA ALA A 65 -2.05 -24.25 -6.06
C ALA A 65 -1.41 -23.35 -7.11
N THR A 66 -1.65 -23.64 -8.38
CA THR A 66 -1.21 -22.80 -9.51
C THR A 66 -2.17 -21.63 -9.66
N MET A 67 -1.63 -20.41 -9.80
CA MET A 67 -2.44 -19.22 -10.08
C MET A 67 -2.72 -19.09 -11.57
N ILE A 68 -4.00 -19.08 -11.90
CA ILE A 68 -4.51 -18.79 -13.24
C ILE A 68 -5.13 -17.41 -13.21
N VAL A 69 -4.77 -16.59 -14.20
CA VAL A 69 -5.39 -15.28 -14.41
C VAL A 69 -6.05 -15.27 -15.77
N GLU A 70 -7.33 -14.94 -15.80
CA GLU A 70 -8.06 -14.73 -17.04
C GLU A 70 -8.41 -13.27 -17.17
N THR A 71 -8.18 -12.69 -18.35
CA THR A 71 -8.54 -11.29 -18.65
C THR A 71 -9.61 -11.20 -19.73
N SER A 72 -10.41 -10.15 -19.68
CA SER A 72 -11.45 -9.85 -20.68
C SER A 72 -11.69 -8.35 -20.79
N ALA A 73 -12.22 -7.92 -21.93
CA ALA A 73 -12.68 -6.55 -22.13
C ALA A 73 -13.97 -6.22 -21.35
N THR A 74 -14.67 -7.23 -20.84
CA THR A 74 -15.95 -7.05 -20.11
C THR A 74 -16.03 -7.97 -18.90
N GLU A 75 -16.87 -7.60 -17.93
CA GLU A 75 -17.13 -8.39 -16.72
C GLU A 75 -17.80 -9.76 -16.98
N SER A 76 -18.30 -10.01 -18.21
CA SER A 76 -18.91 -11.30 -18.56
C SER A 76 -17.88 -12.41 -18.80
N PHE A 77 -16.59 -12.05 -18.98
CA PHE A 77 -15.52 -12.97 -19.36
C PHE A 77 -15.87 -13.83 -20.58
N THR A 78 -16.51 -13.23 -21.59
CA THR A 78 -16.67 -13.85 -22.91
C THR A 78 -15.31 -13.90 -23.60
N ASP A 79 -14.89 -15.09 -24.04
CA ASP A 79 -13.60 -15.35 -24.71
C ASP A 79 -12.38 -14.79 -23.94
N PRO A 80 -12.15 -15.24 -22.69
CA PRO A 80 -11.10 -14.69 -21.86
C PRO A 80 -9.71 -15.12 -22.35
N VAL A 81 -8.72 -14.24 -22.19
CA VAL A 81 -7.30 -14.60 -22.40
C VAL A 81 -6.78 -15.19 -21.10
N ARG A 82 -6.34 -16.46 -21.14
CA ARG A 82 -5.80 -17.19 -19.99
C ARG A 82 -4.28 -17.03 -19.89
N PHE A 83 -3.82 -16.70 -18.70
CA PHE A 83 -2.42 -16.66 -18.29
C PHE A 83 -2.21 -17.64 -17.14
N GLU A 84 -1.10 -18.35 -17.17
CA GLU A 84 -0.72 -19.33 -16.15
C GLU A 84 0.52 -18.83 -15.41
N GLY A 85 0.42 -18.73 -14.10
CA GLY A 85 1.50 -18.31 -13.22
C GLY A 85 2.22 -19.48 -12.57
N GLY A 86 3.05 -19.16 -11.58
CA GLY A 86 3.76 -20.16 -10.78
C GLY A 86 2.87 -20.87 -9.77
N LEU A 87 3.44 -21.91 -9.14
CA LEU A 87 2.86 -22.58 -7.98
C LEU A 87 2.98 -21.66 -6.75
N LEU A 88 1.87 -21.38 -6.09
CA LEU A 88 1.85 -20.66 -4.82
C LEU A 88 2.13 -21.67 -3.72
N THR A 89 3.17 -21.43 -2.91
CA THR A 89 3.62 -22.40 -1.89
C THR A 89 3.64 -21.77 -0.50
N PRO A 90 3.68 -22.58 0.58
CA PRO A 90 3.88 -22.08 1.93
C PRO A 90 5.17 -21.25 2.12
N ASP A 91 6.17 -21.39 1.26
CA ASP A 91 7.44 -20.68 1.37
C ASP A 91 7.26 -19.16 1.27
N THR A 92 6.28 -18.69 0.51
CA THR A 92 5.87 -17.28 0.38
C THR A 92 4.62 -16.95 1.21
N GLY A 93 4.28 -17.80 2.18
CA GLY A 93 3.03 -17.69 2.93
C GLY A 93 1.78 -17.96 2.09
N GLY A 94 1.92 -18.62 0.93
CA GLY A 94 0.85 -18.89 -0.03
C GLY A 94 0.59 -17.75 -1.00
N ALA A 95 1.38 -16.67 -0.99
CA ALA A 95 1.20 -15.52 -1.88
C ALA A 95 1.99 -15.68 -3.19
N GLY A 96 1.48 -15.10 -4.27
CA GLY A 96 2.08 -15.18 -5.60
C GLY A 96 1.73 -13.98 -6.46
N ARG A 97 2.57 -13.75 -7.48
CA ARG A 97 2.44 -12.67 -8.45
C ARG A 97 2.56 -13.24 -9.87
N LEU A 98 1.84 -12.65 -10.81
CA LEU A 98 1.91 -12.97 -12.24
C LEU A 98 1.94 -11.69 -13.08
N ARG A 99 3.01 -11.49 -13.86
CA ARG A 99 3.10 -10.40 -14.82
C ARG A 99 2.31 -10.76 -16.08
N LEU A 100 1.26 -10.01 -16.36
CA LEU A 100 0.50 -10.08 -17.61
C LEU A 100 1.17 -9.18 -18.65
N THR A 101 1.21 -9.64 -19.89
CA THR A 101 1.74 -8.90 -21.05
C THR A 101 0.86 -9.13 -22.29
N GLY A 102 1.05 -8.31 -23.33
CA GLY A 102 0.31 -8.43 -24.59
C GLY A 102 -1.15 -7.96 -24.57
N LEU A 103 -1.57 -7.24 -23.53
CA LEU A 103 -2.89 -6.60 -23.45
C LEU A 103 -2.91 -5.28 -24.24
N PRO A 104 -4.09 -4.83 -24.70
CA PRO A 104 -4.20 -3.55 -25.41
C PRO A 104 -3.95 -2.36 -24.47
N ALA A 105 -3.25 -1.34 -24.97
CA ALA A 105 -2.94 -0.12 -24.24
C ALA A 105 -4.17 0.80 -24.05
N GLY A 106 -4.20 1.52 -22.93
CA GLY A 106 -5.26 2.49 -22.60
C GLY A 106 -6.66 1.88 -22.45
N GLN A 107 -6.75 0.59 -22.11
CA GLN A 107 -8.02 -0.12 -21.97
C GLN A 107 -8.29 -0.48 -20.51
N GLN A 108 -9.57 -0.44 -20.14
CA GLN A 108 -10.02 -1.12 -18.93
C GLN A 108 -9.99 -2.63 -19.18
N VAL A 109 -9.34 -3.35 -18.27
CA VAL A 109 -9.20 -4.80 -18.29
C VAL A 109 -9.92 -5.36 -17.09
N HIS A 110 -10.88 -6.26 -17.31
CA HIS A 110 -11.44 -7.10 -16.28
C HIS A 110 -10.56 -8.34 -16.13
N TYR A 111 -10.19 -8.70 -14.91
CA TYR A 111 -9.44 -9.93 -14.64
C TYR A 111 -10.13 -10.77 -13.57
N ARG A 112 -9.91 -12.08 -13.61
CA ARG A 112 -10.26 -12.98 -12.51
C ARG A 112 -9.12 -13.93 -12.22
N VAL A 113 -8.94 -14.20 -10.94
CA VAL A 113 -7.95 -15.17 -10.47
C VAL A 113 -8.66 -16.45 -10.06
N ILE A 114 -8.12 -17.58 -10.50
CA ILE A 114 -8.55 -18.92 -10.15
C ILE A 114 -7.32 -19.68 -9.66
N LEU A 115 -7.47 -20.47 -8.59
CA LEU A 115 -6.43 -21.38 -8.13
C LEU A 115 -6.75 -22.78 -8.64
N GLU A 116 -5.76 -23.44 -9.25
CA GLU A 116 -5.84 -24.83 -9.70
C GLU A 116 -4.96 -25.70 -8.79
N GLY A 117 -5.57 -26.65 -8.09
CA GLY A 117 -4.85 -27.65 -7.30
C GLY A 117 -4.32 -28.81 -8.16
N ASP A 118 -3.33 -29.54 -7.66
CA ASP A 118 -2.70 -30.69 -8.36
C ASP A 118 -3.69 -31.79 -8.76
N ASP A 119 -4.84 -31.88 -8.07
CA ASP A 119 -5.92 -32.84 -8.35
C ASP A 119 -6.94 -32.33 -9.38
N GLY A 120 -6.69 -31.15 -9.97
CA GLY A 120 -7.56 -30.45 -10.90
C GLY A 120 -8.75 -29.74 -10.26
N SER A 121 -8.81 -29.65 -8.92
CA SER A 121 -9.82 -28.83 -8.25
C SER A 121 -9.55 -27.33 -8.45
N THR A 122 -10.61 -26.56 -8.64
CA THR A 122 -10.52 -25.10 -8.83
C THR A 122 -11.17 -24.35 -7.69
N SER A 123 -10.59 -23.20 -7.32
CA SER A 123 -11.23 -22.26 -6.40
C SER A 123 -12.43 -21.57 -7.04
N GLU A 124 -13.24 -20.89 -6.22
CA GLU A 124 -14.06 -19.79 -6.76
C GLU A 124 -13.16 -18.72 -7.37
N ALA A 125 -13.64 -18.06 -8.42
CA ALA A 125 -12.91 -16.97 -9.05
C ALA A 125 -13.09 -15.67 -8.25
N VAL A 126 -12.02 -14.91 -8.07
CA VAL A 126 -12.09 -13.55 -7.52
C VAL A 126 -11.75 -12.57 -8.63
N THR A 127 -12.62 -11.58 -8.84
CA THR A 127 -12.53 -10.62 -9.94
C THR A 127 -11.91 -9.30 -9.49
N GLY A 128 -11.27 -8.62 -10.43
CA GLY A 128 -10.84 -7.23 -10.30
C GLY A 128 -10.80 -6.51 -11.64
N VAL A 129 -10.39 -5.26 -11.61
CA VAL A 129 -10.20 -4.41 -12.79
C VAL A 129 -8.92 -3.59 -12.68
N PHE A 130 -8.33 -3.24 -13.81
CA PHE A 130 -7.28 -2.22 -13.91
C PHE A 130 -7.34 -1.54 -15.29
N ARG A 131 -6.62 -0.43 -15.46
CA ARG A 131 -6.51 0.30 -16.74
C ARG A 131 -5.06 0.27 -17.23
N THR A 132 -4.79 -0.39 -18.36
CA THR A 132 -3.44 -0.38 -18.96
C THR A 132 -3.02 1.05 -19.31
N ALA A 133 -1.72 1.32 -19.21
CA ALA A 133 -1.20 2.65 -19.52
C ALA A 133 -1.54 3.03 -20.98
N PRO A 134 -1.96 4.28 -21.24
CA PRO A 134 -2.30 4.71 -22.59
C PRO A 134 -1.03 4.90 -23.44
N SER A 135 -1.10 4.60 -24.73
CA SER A 135 0.01 4.85 -25.67
C SER A 135 0.00 6.28 -26.26
N ALA A 136 -1.06 7.04 -26.02
CA ALA A 136 -1.24 8.43 -26.43
C ALA A 136 -1.68 9.27 -25.23
N ALA A 137 -1.67 10.60 -25.39
CA ALA A 137 -2.19 11.49 -24.35
C ALA A 137 -3.69 11.21 -24.12
N GLY A 138 -4.07 11.11 -22.86
CA GLY A 138 -5.42 10.83 -22.41
C GLY A 138 -5.53 11.17 -20.93
N ASP A 139 -6.75 11.25 -20.42
CA ASP A 139 -6.98 11.61 -19.02
C ASP A 139 -6.32 10.59 -18.09
N ILE A 140 -5.68 11.08 -17.02
CA ILE A 140 -5.08 10.24 -15.98
C ILE A 140 -5.61 10.68 -14.63
N ARG A 141 -6.07 9.72 -13.82
CA ARG A 141 -6.41 9.90 -12.41
C ARG A 141 -5.49 9.04 -11.56
N LEU A 142 -4.65 9.67 -10.75
CA LEU A 142 -3.78 9.02 -9.78
C LEU A 142 -4.18 9.51 -8.39
N GLN A 143 -4.45 8.62 -7.45
CA GLN A 143 -4.58 8.99 -6.04
C GLN A 143 -3.30 8.65 -5.28
N TRP A 144 -3.05 9.31 -4.16
CA TRP A 144 -1.95 8.94 -3.26
C TRP A 144 -2.27 9.19 -1.80
N SER A 145 -1.72 8.36 -0.91
CA SER A 145 -1.67 8.56 0.55
C SER A 145 -0.82 7.47 1.23
N GLY A 146 -0.75 7.46 2.56
CA GLY A 146 -0.05 6.47 3.38
C GLY A 146 -0.75 6.23 4.72
N ASP A 147 -0.05 5.56 5.65
CA ASP A 147 -0.44 5.50 7.06
C ASP A 147 -1.72 4.66 7.33
N THR A 148 -1.63 3.35 7.12
CA THR A 148 -2.77 2.42 7.23
C THR A 148 -2.72 1.55 8.48
N ALA A 149 -3.72 1.72 9.35
CA ALA A 149 -3.96 0.95 10.58
C ALA A 149 -2.91 1.16 11.69
N GLY A 150 -2.59 2.43 11.97
CA GLY A 150 -1.57 2.86 12.94
C GLY A 150 -2.09 3.58 14.19
N GLN A 151 -1.16 3.85 15.12
CA GLN A 151 -1.38 4.59 16.39
C GLN A 151 -2.57 4.11 17.24
N GLY A 152 -2.91 2.83 17.14
CA GLY A 152 -4.01 2.20 17.88
C GLY A 152 -5.35 2.17 17.14
N TYR A 153 -5.42 2.67 15.90
CA TYR A 153 -6.62 2.71 15.09
C TYR A 153 -6.51 1.78 13.88
N GLY A 154 -6.93 0.52 14.05
CA GLY A 154 -7.07 -0.46 12.96
C GLY A 154 -8.48 -0.50 12.39
N ILE A 155 -8.93 -1.68 11.96
CA ILE A 155 -10.25 -1.90 11.35
C ILE A 155 -11.34 -1.74 12.40
N ASN A 156 -12.29 -0.81 12.18
CA ASN A 156 -13.41 -0.59 13.07
C ASN A 156 -14.76 -1.03 12.46
N PRO A 157 -15.28 -2.21 12.83
CA PRO A 157 -16.53 -2.72 12.26
C PRO A 157 -17.75 -1.88 12.64
N ASP A 158 -17.73 -1.12 13.74
CA ASP A 158 -18.86 -0.30 14.18
C ASP A 158 -19.18 0.85 13.19
N ILE A 159 -18.18 1.27 12.41
CA ILE A 159 -18.33 2.30 11.37
C ILE A 159 -18.33 1.74 9.95
N GLY A 160 -18.20 0.41 9.79
CA GLY A 160 -18.12 -0.26 8.50
C GLY A 160 -16.69 -0.51 7.99
N GLY A 161 -15.69 -0.54 8.87
CA GLY A 161 -14.29 -0.82 8.53
C GLY A 161 -13.50 0.43 8.15
N MET A 162 -12.47 0.27 7.33
CA MET A 162 -11.62 1.36 6.82
C MET A 162 -12.30 2.09 5.65
N ARG A 163 -13.33 2.88 5.94
CA ARG A 163 -14.25 3.48 4.95
C ARG A 163 -13.57 4.34 3.88
N ILE A 164 -12.41 4.94 4.16
CA ILE A 164 -11.70 5.81 3.21
C ILE A 164 -11.41 5.11 1.88
N PHE A 165 -11.13 3.80 1.92
CA PHE A 165 -10.85 3.01 0.72
C PHE A 165 -12.08 2.85 -0.19
N ASP A 166 -13.30 2.82 0.38
CA ASP A 166 -14.53 2.83 -0.43
C ASP A 166 -14.76 4.21 -1.06
N THR A 167 -14.52 5.30 -0.31
CA THR A 167 -14.54 6.67 -0.85
C THR A 167 -13.57 6.82 -2.01
N MET A 168 -12.33 6.35 -1.86
CA MET A 168 -11.30 6.40 -2.89
C MET A 168 -11.66 5.57 -4.13
N ALA A 169 -12.10 4.32 -3.93
CA ALA A 169 -12.55 3.45 -5.02
C ALA A 169 -13.71 4.06 -5.82
N ALA A 170 -14.66 4.74 -5.15
CA ALA A 170 -15.81 5.36 -5.80
C ALA A 170 -15.44 6.50 -6.76
N ARG A 171 -14.20 7.01 -6.69
CA ARG A 171 -13.70 8.06 -7.60
C ARG A 171 -13.08 7.50 -8.89
N ASP A 172 -13.04 6.18 -9.05
CA ASP A 172 -12.51 5.47 -10.24
C ASP A 172 -11.10 5.93 -10.65
N PRO A 173 -10.11 5.97 -9.73
CA PRO A 173 -8.74 6.28 -10.08
C PRO A 173 -8.14 5.18 -10.98
N HIS A 174 -7.22 5.57 -11.86
CA HIS A 174 -6.49 4.61 -12.70
C HIS A 174 -5.39 3.91 -11.89
N LEU A 175 -4.79 4.66 -10.97
CA LEU A 175 -3.65 4.26 -10.15
C LEU A 175 -3.83 4.79 -8.73
N PHE A 176 -3.26 4.07 -7.77
CA PHE A 176 -3.03 4.57 -6.42
C PHE A 176 -1.57 4.40 -6.03
N LEU A 177 -0.93 5.49 -5.60
CA LEU A 177 0.38 5.50 -4.99
C LEU A 177 0.23 5.36 -3.47
N HIS A 178 0.64 4.22 -2.92
CA HIS A 178 0.75 4.05 -1.47
C HIS A 178 2.15 4.51 -1.05
N SER A 179 2.23 5.65 -0.37
CA SER A 179 3.48 6.32 0.02
C SER A 179 4.03 5.81 1.35
N GLY A 180 4.08 4.48 1.54
CA GLY A 180 4.57 3.87 2.78
C GLY A 180 3.53 3.73 3.88
N ASP A 181 3.94 3.12 4.99
CA ASP A 181 3.09 2.74 6.12
C ASP A 181 1.85 1.94 5.68
N VAL A 182 2.06 1.01 4.76
CA VAL A 182 1.04 0.05 4.30
C VAL A 182 0.56 -0.79 5.47
N VAL A 183 1.42 -0.99 6.48
CA VAL A 183 1.12 -1.63 7.74
C VAL A 183 1.89 -0.97 8.88
N TYR A 184 1.36 -1.09 10.10
CA TYR A 184 2.11 -0.85 11.34
C TYR A 184 2.54 -2.17 11.97
N ALA A 185 3.79 -2.56 11.74
CA ALA A 185 4.35 -3.83 12.23
C ALA A 185 4.85 -3.76 13.69
N ASP A 186 5.02 -2.55 14.19
CA ASP A 186 5.59 -2.18 15.48
C ASP A 186 4.57 -1.52 16.43
N GLY A 187 3.32 -1.35 15.96
CA GLY A 187 2.20 -0.79 16.73
C GLY A 187 1.14 -1.83 17.07
N PRO A 188 1.22 -2.54 18.22
CA PRO A 188 0.17 -3.45 18.66
C PRO A 188 -1.19 -2.76 18.83
N LEU A 189 -2.26 -3.43 18.37
CA LEU A 189 -3.62 -2.95 18.52
C LEU A 189 -4.28 -3.51 19.78
N LYS A 190 -4.98 -2.64 20.50
CA LYS A 190 -5.92 -3.04 21.55
C LYS A 190 -7.31 -3.17 20.96
N GLU A 191 -8.12 -4.07 21.50
CA GLU A 191 -9.53 -4.25 21.07
C GLU A 191 -10.34 -2.95 21.15
N SER A 192 -9.99 -2.06 22.08
CA SER A 192 -10.63 -0.74 22.15
C SER A 192 -9.68 0.38 22.57
N VAL A 193 -9.97 1.57 22.05
CA VAL A 193 -9.35 2.84 22.45
C VAL A 193 -10.47 3.77 22.90
N THR A 194 -10.40 4.25 24.15
CA THR A 194 -11.34 5.25 24.67
C THR A 194 -10.82 6.64 24.34
N LEU A 195 -11.60 7.41 23.59
CA LEU A 195 -11.25 8.76 23.17
C LEU A 195 -11.43 9.77 24.31
N PRO A 196 -10.77 10.95 24.25
CA PRO A 196 -10.89 11.97 25.29
C PRO A 196 -12.32 12.44 25.59
N ASP A 197 -13.22 12.35 24.61
CA ASP A 197 -14.64 12.73 24.74
C ASP A 197 -15.57 11.57 25.14
N GLY A 198 -15.02 10.39 25.41
CA GLY A 198 -15.75 9.20 25.85
C GLY A 198 -16.29 8.32 24.72
N ARG A 199 -16.13 8.69 23.45
CA ARG A 199 -16.34 7.75 22.33
C ARG A 199 -15.35 6.60 22.42
N VAL A 200 -15.68 5.47 21.79
CA VAL A 200 -14.82 4.28 21.77
C VAL A 200 -14.56 3.87 20.32
N TRP A 201 -13.29 3.76 19.96
CA TRP A 201 -12.86 3.06 18.76
C TRP A 201 -12.73 1.57 19.09
N ARG A 202 -13.37 0.69 18.31
CA ARG A 202 -13.27 -0.76 18.49
C ARG A 202 -12.51 -1.37 17.33
N ASN A 203 -11.36 -1.96 17.63
CA ASN A 203 -10.57 -2.65 16.63
C ASN A 203 -11.02 -4.10 16.50
N THR A 204 -11.12 -4.58 15.27
CA THR A 204 -10.82 -5.99 15.01
C THR A 204 -9.35 -6.23 15.38
N VAL A 205 -9.07 -7.30 16.10
CA VAL A 205 -7.70 -7.69 16.48
C VAL A 205 -7.36 -9.07 15.93
N SER A 206 -6.07 -9.30 15.70
CA SER A 206 -5.50 -10.59 15.29
C SER A 206 -4.27 -10.89 16.14
N GLU A 207 -3.80 -12.14 16.13
CA GLU A 207 -2.55 -12.50 16.82
C GLU A 207 -1.37 -11.67 16.34
N ALA A 208 -1.27 -11.44 15.02
CA ALA A 208 -0.21 -10.61 14.43
C ALA A 208 -0.25 -9.16 14.95
N LYS A 209 -1.43 -8.61 15.24
CA LYS A 209 -1.59 -7.26 15.80
C LYS A 209 -1.46 -7.19 17.33
N SER A 210 -1.15 -8.28 18.01
CA SER A 210 -1.07 -8.31 19.48
C SER A 210 0.31 -7.95 20.05
N ALA A 211 1.34 -7.94 19.22
CA ALA A 211 2.72 -7.64 19.58
C ALA A 211 3.48 -7.05 18.39
N VAL A 212 4.66 -6.49 18.65
CA VAL A 212 5.58 -6.06 17.59
C VAL A 212 6.04 -7.26 16.75
N ALA A 213 6.12 -7.07 15.44
CA ALA A 213 6.58 -8.09 14.51
C ALA A 213 8.10 -8.27 14.61
N GLN A 214 8.52 -9.52 14.74
CA GLN A 214 9.93 -9.89 14.80
C GLN A 214 10.24 -11.07 13.88
N THR A 215 9.29 -11.98 13.69
CA THR A 215 9.42 -13.10 12.75
C THR A 215 8.77 -12.77 11.41
N LEU A 216 9.19 -13.47 10.36
CA LEU A 216 8.59 -13.31 9.03
C LEU A 216 7.07 -13.52 9.05
N ASP A 217 6.57 -14.53 9.75
CA ASP A 217 5.12 -14.80 9.84
C ASP A 217 4.36 -13.69 10.58
N GLN A 218 4.99 -13.05 11.57
CA GLN A 218 4.39 -11.87 12.22
C GLN A 218 4.30 -10.70 11.24
N TYR A 219 5.34 -10.43 10.44
CA TYR A 219 5.30 -9.40 9.40
C TYR A 219 4.23 -9.70 8.33
N ARG A 220 4.17 -10.94 7.82
CA ARG A 220 3.10 -11.39 6.91
C ARG A 220 1.71 -11.17 7.49
N GLY A 221 1.55 -11.43 8.79
CA GLY A 221 0.30 -11.23 9.51
C GLY A 221 -0.16 -9.76 9.57
N GLN A 222 0.75 -8.79 9.47
CA GLN A 222 0.39 -7.36 9.42
C GLN A 222 -0.34 -7.03 8.12
N TYR A 223 0.18 -7.50 6.99
CA TYR A 223 -0.46 -7.31 5.68
C TYR A 223 -1.76 -8.10 5.59
N ALA A 224 -1.77 -9.33 6.11
CA ALA A 224 -2.96 -10.17 6.19
C ALA A 224 -4.11 -9.46 6.92
N TYR A 225 -3.80 -8.79 8.04
CA TYR A 225 -4.79 -8.05 8.83
C TYR A 225 -5.51 -6.99 8.01
N ASN A 226 -4.80 -6.13 7.28
CA ASN A 226 -5.43 -5.09 6.46
C ASN A 226 -6.33 -5.69 5.37
N LEU A 227 -5.93 -6.82 4.79
CA LEU A 227 -6.71 -7.57 3.81
C LEU A 227 -7.90 -8.36 4.42
N THR A 228 -8.18 -8.23 5.71
CA THR A 228 -9.46 -8.70 6.30
C THR A 228 -10.57 -7.66 6.21
N ASP A 229 -10.25 -6.39 5.93
CA ASP A 229 -11.22 -5.33 5.71
C ASP A 229 -11.85 -5.43 4.32
N ASP A 230 -13.17 -5.29 4.24
CA ASP A 230 -13.90 -5.38 2.97
C ASP A 230 -13.66 -4.18 2.05
N ASN A 231 -13.50 -2.97 2.60
CA ASN A 231 -13.24 -1.77 1.80
C ASN A 231 -11.83 -1.83 1.22
N TYR A 232 -10.84 -2.24 2.02
CA TYR A 232 -9.45 -2.39 1.56
C TYR A 232 -9.31 -3.45 0.48
N ARG A 233 -9.93 -4.64 0.66
CA ARG A 233 -9.93 -5.68 -0.38
C ARG A 233 -10.61 -5.24 -1.66
N ARG A 234 -11.74 -4.52 -1.57
CA ARG A 234 -12.45 -3.99 -2.74
C ARG A 234 -11.62 -2.93 -3.46
N PHE A 235 -10.97 -2.05 -2.73
CA PHE A 235 -10.08 -1.05 -3.30
C PHE A 235 -8.92 -1.71 -4.04
N ASN A 236 -8.24 -2.68 -3.42
CA ASN A 236 -7.12 -3.40 -4.04
C ASN A 236 -7.50 -4.16 -5.32
N SER A 237 -8.73 -4.68 -5.40
CA SER A 237 -9.19 -5.38 -6.62
C SER A 237 -9.71 -4.43 -7.72
N SER A 238 -9.94 -3.14 -7.42
CA SER A 238 -10.50 -2.18 -8.38
C SER A 238 -9.55 -1.06 -8.78
N VAL A 239 -8.49 -0.83 -8.01
CA VAL A 239 -7.51 0.24 -8.24
C VAL A 239 -6.12 -0.37 -8.27
N ALA A 240 -5.40 -0.17 -9.38
CA ALA A 240 -4.05 -0.67 -9.50
C ALA A 240 -3.08 0.11 -8.61
N GLN A 241 -2.23 -0.61 -7.90
CA GLN A 241 -1.35 -0.08 -6.87
C GLN A 241 0.06 0.20 -7.41
N ILE A 242 0.65 1.31 -7.01
CA ILE A 242 2.09 1.58 -7.04
C ILE A 242 2.49 1.71 -5.58
N VAL A 243 3.17 0.70 -5.05
CA VAL A 243 3.49 0.66 -3.61
C VAL A 243 4.94 1.08 -3.39
N GLN A 244 5.10 1.95 -2.39
CA GLN A 244 6.32 2.37 -1.73
C GLN A 244 6.22 1.92 -0.26
N TRP A 245 7.36 1.65 0.38
CA TRP A 245 7.41 1.33 1.81
C TRP A 245 7.89 2.54 2.61
N ASP A 246 7.71 2.53 3.92
CA ASP A 246 8.35 3.47 4.81
C ASP A 246 8.86 2.76 6.08
N ASP A 247 8.85 3.40 7.24
CA ASP A 247 9.47 2.85 8.44
C ASP A 247 8.60 1.76 9.09
N HIS A 248 7.28 1.95 9.15
CA HIS A 248 6.38 1.07 9.91
C HIS A 248 6.13 -0.30 9.28
N GLU A 249 6.56 -0.53 8.03
CA GLU A 249 6.74 -1.90 7.51
C GLU A 249 7.73 -2.71 8.35
N THR A 250 8.66 -2.04 9.03
CA THR A 250 9.70 -2.60 9.90
C THR A 250 9.50 -2.16 11.36
N VAL A 251 9.97 -0.95 11.70
CA VAL A 251 9.97 -0.34 13.03
C VAL A 251 10.04 1.18 12.86
N ASN A 252 9.26 1.94 13.64
CA ASN A 252 9.26 3.41 13.63
C ASN A 252 10.69 4.00 13.59
N ASN A 253 10.90 4.94 12.69
CA ASN A 253 12.13 5.72 12.46
C ASN A 253 13.39 4.91 12.12
N TRP A 254 13.26 3.65 11.69
CA TRP A 254 14.43 2.78 11.58
C TRP A 254 15.47 3.25 10.56
N TYR A 255 16.73 2.90 10.81
CA TYR A 255 17.83 3.08 9.86
C TYR A 255 18.79 1.87 9.82
N PRO A 256 19.52 1.65 8.72
CA PRO A 256 20.50 0.58 8.60
C PRO A 256 21.54 0.57 9.73
N GLY A 257 21.72 -0.61 10.35
CA GLY A 257 22.66 -0.82 11.45
C GLY A 257 22.18 -0.33 12.83
N GLU A 258 20.92 0.10 12.96
CA GLU A 258 20.33 0.42 14.25
C GLU A 258 20.25 -0.80 15.17
N ILE A 259 20.52 -0.58 16.46
CA ILE A 259 20.31 -1.54 17.53
C ILE A 259 19.25 -0.98 18.48
N LEU A 260 18.08 -1.61 18.50
CA LEU A 260 16.94 -1.13 19.29
C LEU A 260 17.21 -1.21 20.79
N ASP A 261 16.79 -0.16 21.51
CA ASP A 261 16.68 -0.14 22.98
C ASP A 261 15.22 -0.16 23.44
N LEU A 262 14.41 -1.02 22.81
CA LEU A 262 12.97 -1.15 23.07
C LEU A 262 12.62 -2.49 23.70
N ASP A 263 12.12 -2.50 24.94
CA ASP A 263 11.79 -3.73 25.70
C ASP A 263 10.85 -4.70 24.97
N ALA A 264 9.98 -4.19 24.08
CA ALA A 264 9.05 -5.01 23.29
C ALA A 264 9.77 -5.98 22.32
N TYR A 265 11.03 -5.68 21.97
CA TYR A 265 11.81 -6.44 21.01
C TYR A 265 12.82 -7.35 21.70
N THR A 266 12.84 -8.62 21.28
CA THR A 266 13.88 -9.60 21.64
C THR A 266 15.01 -9.63 20.62
N GLU A 267 14.67 -9.53 19.33
CA GLU A 267 15.65 -9.22 18.28
C GLU A 267 15.88 -7.71 18.27
N LYS A 268 17.12 -7.28 18.52
CA LYS A 268 17.48 -5.85 18.60
C LYS A 268 18.12 -5.32 17.33
N ASN A 269 18.65 -6.20 16.47
CA ASN A 269 19.30 -5.77 15.24
C ASN A 269 18.25 -5.47 14.18
N VAL A 270 18.12 -4.19 13.83
CA VAL A 270 17.14 -3.72 12.84
C VAL A 270 17.41 -4.31 11.46
N ASP A 271 18.66 -4.56 11.05
CA ASP A 271 18.95 -5.16 9.74
C ASP A 271 18.29 -6.54 9.58
N VAL A 272 18.19 -7.29 10.69
CA VAL A 272 17.51 -8.60 10.72
C VAL A 272 16.00 -8.44 10.61
N LEU A 273 15.44 -7.43 11.28
CA LEU A 273 14.01 -7.10 11.22
C LEU A 273 13.62 -6.60 9.83
N ALA A 274 14.37 -5.64 9.28
CA ALA A 274 14.19 -5.06 7.96
C ALA A 274 14.27 -6.13 6.85
N GLN A 275 15.18 -7.11 6.95
CA GLN A 275 15.22 -8.22 5.99
C GLN A 275 13.92 -9.04 5.97
N ARG A 276 13.32 -9.29 7.13
CA ARG A 276 12.06 -10.05 7.26
C ARG A 276 10.87 -9.22 6.80
N ALA A 277 10.83 -7.94 7.19
CA ALA A 277 9.84 -6.98 6.73
C ALA A 277 9.84 -6.85 5.21
N PHE A 278 11.02 -6.68 4.62
CA PHE A 278 11.25 -6.61 3.19
C PHE A 278 10.73 -7.84 2.43
N GLN A 279 10.99 -9.05 2.96
CA GLN A 279 10.46 -10.26 2.38
C GLN A 279 8.92 -10.28 2.42
N ALA A 280 8.31 -9.92 3.56
CA ALA A 280 6.87 -9.85 3.68
C ALA A 280 6.26 -8.79 2.74
N TYR A 281 6.88 -7.61 2.62
CA TYR A 281 6.49 -6.53 1.71
C TYR A 281 6.37 -7.04 0.27
N HIS A 282 7.41 -7.69 -0.25
CA HIS A 282 7.37 -8.23 -1.61
C HIS A 282 6.41 -9.41 -1.77
N GLU A 283 6.23 -10.23 -0.75
CA GLU A 283 5.30 -11.37 -0.82
C GLU A 283 3.84 -10.91 -0.82
N TRP A 284 3.49 -9.86 -0.08
CA TRP A 284 2.09 -9.49 0.20
C TRP A 284 1.57 -8.29 -0.59
N LEU A 285 2.40 -7.68 -1.43
CA LEU A 285 2.01 -6.55 -2.27
C LEU A 285 2.26 -6.85 -3.76
N PRO A 286 1.54 -6.17 -4.67
CA PRO A 286 1.73 -6.32 -6.11
C PRO A 286 2.97 -5.56 -6.60
N VAL A 287 4.13 -5.85 -6.02
CA VAL A 287 5.46 -5.31 -6.38
C VAL A 287 6.36 -6.45 -6.83
N GLU A 288 7.05 -6.31 -7.95
CA GLU A 288 7.98 -7.34 -8.47
C GLU A 288 9.43 -6.89 -8.25
N PRO A 289 10.25 -7.58 -7.42
CA PRO A 289 11.66 -7.26 -7.22
C PRO A 289 12.44 -7.06 -8.51
N ALA A 290 12.17 -7.86 -9.54
CA ALA A 290 12.88 -7.76 -10.82
C ALA A 290 12.60 -6.44 -11.57
N ASP A 291 11.55 -5.70 -11.20
CA ASP A 291 11.22 -4.39 -11.76
C ASP A 291 11.86 -3.24 -10.97
N ALA A 292 12.38 -3.50 -9.76
CA ALA A 292 13.18 -2.55 -8.99
C ALA A 292 14.64 -2.55 -9.45
N VAL A 293 15.29 -1.40 -9.34
CA VAL A 293 16.64 -1.19 -9.91
C VAL A 293 17.69 -2.10 -9.29
N ASP A 294 17.59 -2.33 -7.98
CA ASP A 294 18.49 -3.19 -7.22
C ASP A 294 17.77 -4.36 -6.54
N GLY A 295 16.53 -4.64 -6.97
CA GLY A 295 15.70 -5.68 -6.38
C GLY A 295 14.94 -5.25 -5.13
N ARG A 296 15.07 -4.00 -4.67
CA ARG A 296 14.37 -3.47 -3.48
C ARG A 296 13.10 -2.71 -3.86
N VAL A 297 13.05 -1.40 -3.61
CA VAL A 297 11.81 -0.62 -3.75
C VAL A 297 11.85 0.36 -4.93
N TYR A 298 12.94 1.12 -5.05
CA TYR A 298 12.97 2.24 -5.99
C TYR A 298 12.97 1.80 -7.46
N ARG A 299 12.09 2.45 -8.24
CA ARG A 299 11.82 2.13 -9.64
C ARG A 299 11.08 3.25 -10.34
N LYS A 300 10.99 3.15 -11.66
CA LYS A 300 10.24 4.08 -12.51
C LYS A 300 9.06 3.37 -13.16
N ILE A 301 7.86 3.93 -13.02
CA ILE A 301 6.65 3.45 -13.68
C ILE A 301 6.18 4.51 -14.69
N GLY A 302 6.22 4.18 -15.97
CA GLY A 302 5.69 5.05 -17.03
C GLY A 302 4.22 4.77 -17.30
N TYR A 303 3.39 5.82 -17.30
CA TYR A 303 1.96 5.74 -17.57
C TYR A 303 1.57 6.64 -18.75
N GLY A 304 1.99 6.19 -19.94
CA GLY A 304 1.81 6.91 -21.20
C GLY A 304 2.69 8.16 -21.33
N PRO A 305 2.43 9.03 -22.32
CA PRO A 305 3.29 10.19 -22.59
C PRO A 305 3.13 11.34 -21.58
N LEU A 306 2.14 11.28 -20.69
CA LEU A 306 1.83 12.38 -19.77
C LEU A 306 2.44 12.19 -18.38
N LEU A 307 2.66 10.96 -17.93
CA LEU A 307 3.06 10.68 -16.55
C LEU A 307 4.18 9.65 -16.48
N ASP A 308 5.27 10.01 -15.80
CA ASP A 308 6.20 9.07 -15.19
C ASP A 308 6.12 9.21 -13.66
N VAL A 309 6.09 8.08 -12.95
CA VAL A 309 6.18 8.02 -11.48
C VAL A 309 7.53 7.43 -11.08
N PHE A 310 8.27 8.15 -10.25
CA PHE A 310 9.57 7.78 -9.70
C PHE A 310 9.37 7.42 -8.24
N VAL A 311 9.36 6.12 -7.95
CA VAL A 311 9.23 5.60 -6.59
C VAL A 311 10.63 5.56 -5.97
N LEU A 312 10.81 6.21 -4.82
CA LEU A 312 12.07 6.24 -4.10
C LEU A 312 12.09 5.18 -2.98
N ASP A 313 13.25 5.05 -2.34
CA ASP A 313 13.44 4.31 -1.10
C ASP A 313 14.31 5.16 -0.18
N MET A 314 13.70 5.82 0.78
CA MET A 314 14.36 6.73 1.72
C MET A 314 14.66 6.07 3.08
N ARG A 315 14.54 4.74 3.17
CA ARG A 315 14.85 3.96 4.37
C ARG A 315 16.14 3.18 4.22
N THR A 316 16.22 2.41 3.14
CA THR A 316 17.29 1.43 2.93
C THR A 316 18.71 2.01 2.93
N TYR A 317 18.87 3.23 2.42
CA TYR A 317 20.18 3.86 2.18
C TYR A 317 20.44 5.06 3.08
N LYS A 318 19.51 5.29 4.01
CA LYS A 318 19.57 6.39 4.96
C LYS A 318 20.68 6.15 5.98
N ASP A 319 21.34 7.20 6.44
CA ASP A 319 22.27 7.11 7.56
C ASP A 319 21.56 7.20 8.92
N ALA A 320 22.31 6.98 10.00
CA ALA A 320 21.76 6.96 11.34
C ALA A 320 21.05 8.26 11.75
N ASN A 321 19.95 8.14 12.48
CA ASN A 321 19.29 9.28 13.10
C ASN A 321 20.21 9.92 14.13
N GLY A 322 20.48 11.20 13.89
CA GLY A 322 21.28 12.05 14.76
C GLY A 322 20.93 13.49 14.46
N VAL A 323 21.82 14.41 14.81
CA VAL A 323 21.63 15.85 14.56
C VAL A 323 21.37 16.19 13.09
N ASN A 324 21.67 15.28 12.14
CA ASN A 324 21.45 15.46 10.71
C ASN A 324 22.11 16.74 10.13
N THR A 325 23.24 17.12 10.71
CA THR A 325 24.07 18.24 10.24
C THR A 325 25.44 17.74 9.79
N GLY A 326 26.05 18.40 8.82
CA GLY A 326 27.41 18.10 8.37
C GLY A 326 27.58 18.24 6.87
N ALA A 327 28.80 18.01 6.37
CA ALA A 327 29.12 18.18 4.95
C ALA A 327 28.54 17.06 4.06
N ALA A 328 28.12 15.95 4.65
CA ALA A 328 27.49 14.83 3.96
C ALA A 328 26.52 14.12 4.90
N GLY A 329 25.39 13.69 4.36
CA GLY A 329 24.45 12.76 4.96
C GLY A 329 23.74 12.00 3.84
N GLN A 330 23.15 10.86 4.17
CA GLN A 330 22.54 9.95 3.19
C GLN A 330 21.06 9.77 3.49
N ILE A 331 20.24 9.95 2.46
CA ILE A 331 18.80 9.64 2.50
C ILE A 331 18.40 8.76 1.31
N LEU A 332 18.97 9.04 0.12
CA LEU A 332 18.84 8.18 -1.06
C LEU A 332 20.06 7.27 -1.21
N GLY A 333 21.23 7.74 -0.75
CA GLY A 333 22.50 7.13 -1.10
C GLY A 333 22.90 7.41 -2.55
N ALA A 334 24.20 7.27 -2.83
CA ALA A 334 24.78 7.73 -4.10
C ALA A 334 24.16 7.05 -5.34
N ALA A 335 23.91 5.75 -5.28
CA ALA A 335 23.39 4.99 -6.43
C ALA A 335 21.97 5.40 -6.82
N GLN A 336 21.05 5.50 -5.84
CA GLN A 336 19.67 5.92 -6.09
C GLN A 336 19.61 7.39 -6.50
N LYS A 337 20.39 8.27 -5.87
CA LYS A 337 20.48 9.69 -6.25
C LYS A 337 20.93 9.85 -7.71
N ASP A 338 22.00 9.18 -8.11
CA ASP A 338 22.51 9.24 -9.49
C ASP A 338 21.52 8.60 -10.49
N TRP A 339 20.84 7.52 -10.08
CA TRP A 339 19.74 6.92 -10.83
C TRP A 339 18.59 7.91 -11.05
N LEU A 340 18.13 8.59 -10.00
CA LEU A 340 17.02 9.53 -10.05
C LEU A 340 17.32 10.68 -11.02
N ILE A 341 18.50 11.29 -10.88
CA ILE A 341 18.94 12.38 -11.77
C ILE A 341 18.96 11.92 -13.23
N ARG A 342 19.51 10.73 -13.49
CA ARG A 342 19.61 10.16 -14.84
C ARG A 342 18.24 9.86 -15.44
N GLU A 343 17.35 9.22 -14.68
CA GLU A 343 16.01 8.84 -15.18
C GLU A 343 15.08 10.05 -15.34
N LEU A 344 15.19 11.06 -14.48
CA LEU A 344 14.48 12.33 -14.65
C LEU A 344 14.94 13.05 -15.93
N GLY A 345 16.25 13.06 -16.20
CA GLY A 345 16.82 13.63 -17.43
C GLY A 345 16.49 12.83 -18.69
N ALA A 346 16.26 11.52 -18.58
CA ALA A 346 15.85 10.66 -19.69
C ALA A 346 14.34 10.65 -19.95
N SER A 347 13.53 11.11 -18.98
CA SER A 347 12.07 11.11 -19.09
C SER A 347 11.59 12.15 -20.10
N THR A 348 10.72 11.67 -21.00
CA THR A 348 10.00 12.51 -21.97
C THR A 348 8.54 12.75 -21.58
N ALA A 349 8.11 12.23 -20.42
CA ALA A 349 6.78 12.46 -19.90
C ALA A 349 6.58 13.94 -19.53
N THR A 350 5.35 14.42 -19.73
CA THR A 350 4.99 15.81 -19.42
C THR A 350 5.14 16.09 -17.92
N TRP A 351 4.64 15.19 -17.09
CA TRP A 351 4.73 15.24 -15.64
C TRP A 351 5.57 14.10 -15.09
N LYS A 352 6.41 14.43 -14.11
CA LYS A 352 7.32 13.54 -13.41
C LYS A 352 6.95 13.60 -11.92
N ILE A 353 6.16 12.64 -11.49
CA ILE A 353 5.77 12.51 -10.08
C ILE A 353 6.90 11.80 -9.35
N ILE A 354 7.46 12.44 -8.33
CA ILE A 354 8.49 11.86 -7.47
C ILE A 354 7.81 11.49 -6.16
N ALA A 355 7.70 10.19 -5.90
CA ALA A 355 7.12 9.66 -4.67
C ALA A 355 8.23 9.54 -3.62
N ASN A 356 8.18 10.37 -2.61
CA ASN A 356 9.13 10.38 -1.50
C ASN A 356 8.45 9.87 -0.23
N ASP A 357 9.07 8.87 0.39
CA ASP A 357 8.59 8.23 1.62
C ASP A 357 8.57 9.28 2.75
N LEU A 358 9.64 10.11 2.84
CA LEU A 358 9.78 11.20 3.80
C LEU A 358 9.66 12.60 3.16
N PRO A 359 9.03 13.58 3.81
CA PRO A 359 8.92 14.95 3.31
C PRO A 359 10.27 15.70 3.27
N LEU A 360 10.41 16.61 2.29
CA LEU A 360 11.68 17.30 2.04
C LEU A 360 11.99 18.42 3.04
N GLY A 361 11.01 19.28 3.32
CA GLY A 361 11.18 20.49 4.14
C GLY A 361 10.44 20.46 5.48
N VAL A 362 9.79 19.34 5.81
CA VAL A 362 9.11 19.17 7.09
C VAL A 362 10.09 18.60 8.10
N VAL A 363 10.19 19.24 9.26
CA VAL A 363 11.00 18.74 10.37
C VAL A 363 10.30 17.55 11.01
N VAL A 364 10.97 16.39 11.01
CA VAL A 364 10.48 15.17 11.67
C VAL A 364 11.46 14.80 12.78
N PRO A 365 11.19 15.19 14.04
CA PRO A 365 12.07 14.88 15.16
C PRO A 365 12.08 13.39 15.51
N ASP A 366 13.25 12.90 15.91
CA ASP A 366 13.43 11.57 16.50
C ASP A 366 14.06 11.73 17.91
N GLY A 367 13.20 11.93 18.90
CA GLY A 367 13.63 12.37 20.23
C GLY A 367 14.01 13.86 20.29
N ASP A 368 14.89 14.22 21.23
CA ASP A 368 15.13 15.63 21.57
C ASP A 368 16.07 16.35 20.58
N THR A 369 17.02 15.62 19.98
CA THR A 369 18.12 16.22 19.19
C THR A 369 18.38 15.52 17.86
N ALA A 370 17.69 14.41 17.57
CA ALA A 370 17.86 13.71 16.32
C ALA A 370 16.69 13.95 15.38
N PHE A 371 16.91 13.71 14.09
CA PHE A 371 15.94 13.92 13.04
C PHE A 371 15.81 12.69 12.17
N GLU A 372 14.56 12.38 11.84
CA GLU A 372 14.19 11.28 10.98
C GLU A 372 14.25 11.70 9.50
N GLY A 373 13.63 12.83 9.18
CA GLY A 373 13.44 13.27 7.81
C GLY A 373 14.69 13.81 7.13
N VAL A 374 14.45 14.43 5.97
CA VAL A 374 15.46 15.20 5.22
C VAL A 374 15.90 16.43 6.01
N ALA A 375 14.92 17.20 6.49
CA ALA A 375 15.14 18.45 7.22
C ALA A 375 15.76 18.20 8.60
N ASN A 376 16.73 19.04 8.96
CA ASN A 376 17.44 19.00 10.25
C ASN A 376 17.04 20.13 11.21
N GLY A 377 16.07 20.98 10.82
CA GLY A 377 15.61 22.11 11.61
C GLY A 377 16.58 23.30 11.67
N GLU A 378 17.72 23.23 10.97
CA GLU A 378 18.63 24.36 10.76
C GLU A 378 18.35 25.04 9.40
N SER A 379 17.65 26.17 9.45
CA SER A 379 17.23 26.97 8.27
C SER A 379 18.38 27.66 7.50
N GLY A 380 19.39 26.90 7.09
CA GLY A 380 20.68 27.35 6.57
C GLY A 380 21.03 26.79 5.19
N GLN A 381 22.34 26.75 4.88
CA GLN A 381 22.78 26.02 3.68
C GLN A 381 22.54 24.52 3.89
N PRO A 382 22.27 23.76 2.81
CA PRO A 382 21.99 22.32 2.93
C PRO A 382 23.08 21.62 3.72
N SER A 383 22.69 20.84 4.71
CA SER A 383 23.60 20.08 5.55
C SER A 383 23.02 18.71 5.88
N GLY A 384 23.89 17.73 6.21
CA GLY A 384 23.45 16.35 6.41
C GLY A 384 22.72 15.82 5.18
N ARG A 385 21.54 15.22 5.38
CA ARG A 385 20.71 14.60 4.34
C ARG A 385 20.16 15.58 3.31
N GLU A 386 19.96 16.85 3.68
CA GLU A 386 19.54 17.90 2.75
C GLU A 386 20.55 18.04 1.58
N SER A 387 21.81 17.68 1.80
CA SER A 387 22.87 17.75 0.79
C SER A 387 22.57 16.90 -0.45
N GLU A 388 21.97 15.71 -0.28
CA GLU A 388 21.60 14.85 -1.41
C GLU A 388 20.41 15.44 -2.18
N ILE A 389 19.42 15.99 -1.48
CA ILE A 389 18.28 16.66 -2.09
C ILE A 389 18.71 17.92 -2.85
N ALA A 390 19.62 18.72 -2.28
CA ALA A 390 20.20 19.88 -2.96
C ALA A 390 20.89 19.50 -4.29
N GLN A 391 21.60 18.37 -4.32
CA GLN A 391 22.23 17.86 -5.54
C GLN A 391 21.20 17.42 -6.59
N VAL A 392 20.12 16.76 -6.18
CA VAL A 392 19.02 16.39 -7.09
C VAL A 392 18.36 17.64 -7.66
N LEU A 393 18.01 18.61 -6.81
CA LEU A 393 17.37 19.86 -7.23
C LEU A 393 18.27 20.69 -8.16
N SER A 394 19.57 20.77 -7.87
CA SER A 394 20.57 21.38 -8.77
C SER A 394 20.61 20.70 -10.12
N ALA A 395 20.61 19.36 -10.13
CA ALA A 395 20.69 18.60 -11.37
C ALA A 395 19.41 18.73 -12.21
N ILE A 396 18.24 18.80 -11.56
CA ILE A 396 16.95 19.11 -12.21
C ILE A 396 17.05 20.44 -12.94
N LYS A 397 17.47 21.51 -12.23
CA LYS A 397 17.64 22.84 -12.81
C LYS A 397 18.69 22.87 -13.93
N ALA A 398 19.87 22.32 -13.69
CA ALA A 398 20.97 22.29 -14.66
C ALA A 398 20.60 21.51 -15.93
N GLY A 399 19.85 20.41 -15.77
CA GLY A 399 19.32 19.61 -16.85
C GLY A 399 18.09 20.21 -17.54
N ARG A 400 17.54 21.32 -17.02
CA ARG A 400 16.27 21.93 -17.44
C ARG A 400 15.12 20.92 -17.44
N ILE A 401 15.13 20.04 -16.45
CA ILE A 401 14.10 19.03 -16.25
C ILE A 401 12.87 19.73 -15.69
N SER A 402 11.77 19.69 -16.42
CA SER A 402 10.53 20.35 -16.08
C SER A 402 9.41 19.36 -15.75
N GLY A 403 8.33 19.85 -15.12
CA GLY A 403 7.16 19.05 -14.77
C GLY A 403 7.34 18.15 -13.55
N THR A 404 8.28 18.46 -12.65
CA THR A 404 8.50 17.69 -11.42
C THR A 404 7.52 18.09 -10.33
N VAL A 405 6.84 17.12 -9.72
CA VAL A 405 5.94 17.30 -8.58
C VAL A 405 6.25 16.20 -7.56
N TRP A 406 6.35 16.55 -6.29
CA TRP A 406 6.66 15.60 -5.21
C TRP A 406 5.40 15.23 -4.45
N LEU A 407 5.24 13.96 -4.11
CA LEU A 407 4.10 13.43 -3.35
C LEU A 407 4.62 12.58 -2.17
N THR A 408 4.11 12.86 -0.97
CA THR A 408 4.56 12.21 0.28
C THR A 408 3.42 12.02 1.28
N ALA A 409 3.68 11.23 2.34
CA ALA A 409 2.81 10.93 3.48
C ALA A 409 3.58 11.14 4.80
N ASP A 410 3.69 10.12 5.68
CA ASP A 410 4.48 10.06 6.93
C ASP A 410 4.00 10.98 8.07
N VAL A 411 3.66 12.24 7.80
CA VAL A 411 3.41 13.24 8.87
C VAL A 411 1.95 13.33 9.34
N HIS A 412 1.05 12.50 8.81
CA HIS A 412 -0.34 12.32 9.27
C HIS A 412 -1.22 13.58 9.26
N TYR A 413 -1.04 14.41 8.25
CA TYR A 413 -1.98 15.47 7.86
C TYR A 413 -1.91 15.68 6.35
N THR A 414 -2.71 16.61 5.82
CA THR A 414 -2.60 17.02 4.41
C THR A 414 -2.18 18.47 4.27
N ALA A 415 -1.28 18.72 3.31
CA ALA A 415 -0.74 20.05 3.05
C ALA A 415 -0.25 20.21 1.61
N ALA A 416 -0.21 21.47 1.17
CA ALA A 416 0.42 21.88 -0.08
C ALA A 416 1.60 22.80 0.23
N HIS A 417 2.81 22.32 -0.07
CA HIS A 417 4.05 23.06 0.14
C HIS A 417 4.61 23.54 -1.19
N ARG A 418 4.82 24.84 -1.31
CA ARG A 418 5.50 25.45 -2.47
C ARG A 418 6.92 25.81 -2.09
N TYR A 419 7.89 25.26 -2.80
CA TYR A 419 9.32 25.51 -2.55
C TYR A 419 9.83 26.53 -3.55
N SER A 420 10.41 27.62 -3.07
CA SER A 420 10.88 28.71 -3.93
C SER A 420 12.29 29.15 -3.56
N PRO A 421 13.22 29.24 -4.54
CA PRO A 421 14.55 29.78 -4.32
C PRO A 421 14.50 31.17 -3.69
N ASP A 422 13.48 31.99 -3.96
CA ASP A 422 13.41 33.34 -3.39
C ASP A 422 13.29 33.35 -1.86
N ARG A 423 12.68 32.30 -1.29
CA ARG A 423 12.47 32.12 0.15
C ARG A 423 13.55 31.26 0.82
N ALA A 424 14.29 30.51 0.03
CA ALA A 424 15.21 29.48 0.49
C ALA A 424 16.58 30.03 0.90
N ALA A 425 17.28 29.35 1.81
CA ALA A 425 18.69 29.65 2.07
C ALA A 425 19.59 29.10 0.95
N TYR A 426 19.27 27.92 0.41
CA TYR A 426 19.85 27.39 -0.82
C TYR A 426 19.15 28.01 -2.04
N LYS A 427 19.87 28.37 -3.11
CA LYS A 427 19.26 29.07 -4.27
C LYS A 427 19.35 28.30 -5.58
N ASP A 428 20.05 27.16 -5.61
CA ASP A 428 20.34 26.45 -6.86
C ASP A 428 19.30 25.38 -7.19
N PHE A 429 18.06 25.82 -7.38
CA PHE A 429 16.94 25.00 -7.85
C PHE A 429 15.87 25.88 -8.51
N ASP A 430 14.87 25.28 -9.15
CA ASP A 430 13.71 25.97 -9.72
C ASP A 430 12.48 25.75 -8.81
N GLU A 431 11.49 26.64 -8.84
CA GLU A 431 10.28 26.49 -8.02
C GLU A 431 9.54 25.17 -8.31
N PHE A 432 9.10 24.48 -7.25
CA PHE A 432 8.36 23.23 -7.35
C PHE A 432 7.35 23.06 -6.21
N TRP A 433 6.50 22.03 -6.32
CA TRP A 433 5.51 21.67 -5.32
C TRP A 433 5.77 20.29 -4.72
N GLU A 434 5.56 20.19 -3.41
CA GLU A 434 5.37 18.93 -2.69
C GLU A 434 3.96 18.93 -2.09
N PHE A 435 3.26 17.83 -2.25
CA PHE A 435 1.95 17.64 -1.66
C PHE A 435 1.99 16.48 -0.67
N VAL A 436 1.55 16.76 0.55
CA VAL A 436 1.47 15.81 1.66
C VAL A 436 0.03 15.32 1.76
N SER A 437 -0.16 14.01 1.85
CA SER A 437 -1.48 13.47 2.17
C SER A 437 -1.42 12.19 3.00
N GLY A 438 -1.88 12.31 4.23
CA GLY A 438 -2.18 11.21 5.14
C GLY A 438 -2.93 11.72 6.36
N PRO A 439 -3.31 10.84 7.29
CA PRO A 439 -3.24 9.40 7.15
C PRO A 439 -4.50 8.80 6.52
N LEU A 440 -4.42 7.57 6.03
CA LEU A 440 -5.56 6.82 5.51
C LEU A 440 -6.48 6.33 6.63
N ASN A 441 -5.92 5.60 7.59
CA ASN A 441 -6.66 5.05 8.74
C ASN A 441 -5.71 4.89 9.92
N SER A 442 -5.22 6.01 10.46
CA SER A 442 -4.31 6.03 11.59
C SER A 442 -4.50 7.30 12.43
N GLY A 443 -3.74 7.45 13.50
CA GLY A 443 -3.88 8.59 14.39
C GLY A 443 -3.31 9.84 13.75
N GLY A 444 -4.12 10.89 13.57
CA GLY A 444 -3.64 12.15 12.98
C GLY A 444 -2.76 12.96 13.94
N PHE A 445 -1.76 13.67 13.42
CA PHE A 445 -0.94 14.63 14.18
C PHE A 445 -0.38 15.75 13.29
N GLY A 446 0.44 16.64 13.85
CA GLY A 446 0.98 17.82 13.17
C GLY A 446 0.13 19.10 13.34
N PRO A 447 0.37 20.13 12.51
CA PRO A 447 1.43 20.19 11.51
C PRO A 447 2.81 20.34 12.17
N ASN A 448 3.81 19.73 11.58
CA ASN A 448 5.20 19.91 12.03
C ASN A 448 5.78 21.21 11.47
N ASP A 449 6.87 21.67 12.07
CA ASP A 449 7.59 22.86 11.62
C ASP A 449 8.25 22.65 10.25
N LEU A 450 8.41 23.75 9.51
CA LEU A 450 9.08 23.76 8.21
C LEU A 450 10.51 24.32 8.33
N ASP A 451 11.45 23.67 7.67
CA ASP A 451 12.82 24.11 7.54
C ASP A 451 13.02 25.00 6.29
N ALA A 452 13.69 26.16 6.44
CA ALA A 452 13.84 27.13 5.36
C ALA A 452 15.00 26.86 4.38
N THR A 453 15.74 25.74 4.49
CA THR A 453 16.84 25.37 3.58
C THR A 453 16.42 25.44 2.13
N PHE A 454 15.26 24.85 1.80
CA PHE A 454 14.64 24.90 0.46
C PHE A 454 13.45 25.87 0.36
N GLY A 455 13.25 26.71 1.38
CA GLY A 455 12.26 27.78 1.39
C GLY A 455 10.81 27.36 1.15
N PRO A 456 10.29 26.29 1.79
CA PRO A 456 8.89 25.92 1.68
C PRO A 456 7.96 27.04 2.18
N GLU A 457 6.83 27.16 1.52
CA GLU A 457 5.67 27.89 1.96
C GLU A 457 4.52 26.91 2.13
N ALA A 458 3.96 26.84 3.34
CA ALA A 458 2.69 26.17 3.60
C ALA A 458 1.54 26.97 2.99
N VAL A 459 1.20 26.68 1.74
CA VAL A 459 0.09 27.33 1.02
C VAL A 459 -1.26 26.84 1.56
N PHE A 460 -1.31 25.58 1.97
CA PHE A 460 -2.47 24.96 2.59
C PHE A 460 -2.03 23.92 3.61
N VAL A 461 -2.75 23.84 4.73
CA VAL A 461 -2.58 22.82 5.78
C VAL A 461 -3.95 22.49 6.35
N HIS A 462 -4.27 21.20 6.44
CA HIS A 462 -5.38 20.69 7.23
C HIS A 462 -4.86 19.56 8.12
N ALA A 463 -4.74 19.87 9.40
CA ALA A 463 -4.12 19.03 10.42
C ALA A 463 -4.98 19.03 11.69
N PRO A 464 -4.96 17.94 12.48
CA PRO A 464 -5.76 17.83 13.69
C PRO A 464 -5.29 18.79 14.79
N PRO A 465 -6.18 19.17 15.73
CA PRO A 465 -5.84 20.08 16.82
C PRO A 465 -5.00 19.45 17.93
N ALA A 466 -4.83 18.12 17.93
CA ALA A 466 -4.10 17.37 18.93
C ALA A 466 -3.42 16.14 18.32
N PRO A 467 -2.27 15.70 18.85
CA PRO A 467 -1.59 14.51 18.38
C PRO A 467 -2.41 13.25 18.68
N ASN A 468 -2.28 12.26 17.79
CA ASN A 468 -3.01 10.99 17.84
C ASN A 468 -4.56 11.15 17.84
N SER A 469 -5.05 12.16 17.10
CA SER A 469 -6.48 12.36 16.89
C SER A 469 -7.09 11.17 16.16
N SER A 470 -8.30 10.77 16.55
CA SER A 470 -8.94 9.57 16.03
C SER A 470 -9.37 9.75 14.57
N PRO A 471 -9.44 8.68 13.77
CA PRO A 471 -10.12 8.75 12.47
C PRO A 471 -11.57 9.24 12.56
N LEU A 472 -12.24 9.11 13.73
CA LEU A 472 -13.57 9.68 13.97
C LEU A 472 -13.61 11.21 14.05
N ASP A 473 -12.45 11.88 14.10
CA ASP A 473 -12.34 13.33 14.20
C ASP A 473 -12.26 14.01 12.83
N GLY A 474 -12.22 13.23 11.74
CA GLY A 474 -12.33 13.74 10.37
C GLY A 474 -11.03 14.25 9.74
N TYR A 475 -9.87 13.88 10.29
CA TYR A 475 -8.55 14.23 9.78
C TYR A 475 -7.86 13.05 9.12
N GLN A 476 -8.60 12.34 8.25
CA GLN A 476 -8.04 11.30 7.39
C GLN A 476 -8.12 11.82 5.96
N HIS A 477 -7.06 11.63 5.18
CA HIS A 477 -6.88 12.33 3.92
C HIS A 477 -6.36 11.43 2.82
N PHE A 478 -6.67 11.78 1.58
CA PHE A 478 -5.97 11.27 0.41
C PHE A 478 -5.88 12.39 -0.63
N GLY A 479 -4.85 12.33 -1.46
CA GLY A 479 -4.65 13.25 -2.56
C GLY A 479 -5.12 12.67 -3.89
N GLU A 480 -5.52 13.53 -4.83
CA GLU A 480 -5.86 13.15 -6.20
C GLU A 480 -5.17 14.06 -7.21
N VAL A 481 -4.41 13.44 -8.11
CA VAL A 481 -3.83 14.05 -9.30
C VAL A 481 -4.71 13.72 -10.50
N PHE A 482 -5.20 14.75 -11.19
CA PHE A 482 -5.84 14.64 -12.49
C PHE A 482 -4.98 15.32 -13.54
N ILE A 483 -4.60 14.59 -14.59
CA ILE A 483 -3.95 15.16 -15.77
C ILE A 483 -4.94 15.13 -16.92
N ASP A 484 -5.23 16.28 -17.48
CA ASP A 484 -6.14 16.42 -18.62
C ASP A 484 -5.45 15.97 -19.92
N GLY A 485 -6.08 15.05 -20.66
CA GLY A 485 -5.50 14.45 -21.85
C GLY A 485 -5.34 15.41 -23.04
N GLN A 486 -6.08 16.52 -23.07
CA GLN A 486 -6.09 17.48 -24.18
C GLN A 486 -5.13 18.64 -23.96
N THR A 487 -5.15 19.20 -22.74
CA THR A 487 -4.37 20.38 -22.35
C THR A 487 -3.06 20.00 -21.68
N SER A 488 -2.96 18.78 -21.14
CA SER A 488 -1.85 18.33 -20.30
C SER A 488 -1.68 19.13 -19.01
N GLU A 489 -2.68 19.90 -18.59
CA GLU A 489 -2.73 20.53 -17.27
C GLU A 489 -2.84 19.45 -16.18
N LEU A 490 -2.11 19.65 -15.07
CA LEU A 490 -2.17 18.79 -13.89
C LEU A 490 -2.88 19.53 -12.76
N ARG A 491 -3.96 18.95 -12.25
CA ARG A 491 -4.69 19.43 -11.09
C ARG A 491 -4.43 18.49 -9.91
N VAL A 492 -4.04 19.05 -8.78
CA VAL A 492 -3.91 18.34 -7.51
C VAL A 492 -5.05 18.76 -6.59
N ASP A 493 -5.82 17.80 -6.10
CA ASP A 493 -6.81 17.99 -5.04
C ASP A 493 -6.31 17.31 -3.75
N LEU A 494 -6.51 17.97 -2.61
CA LEU A 494 -6.34 17.37 -1.29
C LEU A 494 -7.73 17.15 -0.69
N LEU A 495 -8.03 15.92 -0.28
CA LEU A 495 -9.37 15.51 0.10
C LEU A 495 -9.42 14.91 1.51
N ASP A 496 -10.56 15.05 2.17
CA ASP A 496 -10.88 14.30 3.39
C ASP A 496 -11.40 12.88 3.07
N ALA A 497 -11.58 12.05 4.10
CA ALA A 497 -12.11 10.70 3.94
C ALA A 497 -13.58 10.62 3.46
N ALA A 498 -14.31 11.73 3.43
CA ALA A 498 -15.63 11.82 2.81
C ALA A 498 -15.55 12.16 1.32
N GLY A 499 -14.35 12.43 0.79
CA GLY A 499 -14.12 12.82 -0.60
C GLY A 499 -14.40 14.30 -0.85
N THR A 500 -14.50 15.11 0.19
CA THR A 500 -14.62 16.57 0.09
C THR A 500 -13.27 17.13 -0.33
N VAL A 501 -13.26 17.94 -1.39
CA VAL A 501 -12.04 18.67 -1.80
C VAL A 501 -11.82 19.83 -0.82
N LEU A 502 -10.72 19.77 -0.08
CA LEU A 502 -10.32 20.80 0.89
C LEU A 502 -9.46 21.89 0.22
N PHE A 503 -8.67 21.50 -0.78
CA PHE A 503 -7.78 22.37 -1.52
C PHE A 503 -7.58 21.85 -2.94
N SER A 504 -7.38 22.77 -3.91
CA SER A 504 -7.04 22.44 -5.29
C SER A 504 -5.93 23.35 -5.80
N GLN A 505 -4.95 22.77 -6.49
CA GLN A 505 -3.90 23.49 -7.20
C GLN A 505 -3.87 23.05 -8.68
N LEU A 506 -3.99 24.00 -9.60
CA LEU A 506 -3.81 23.76 -11.03
C LEU A 506 -2.38 24.14 -11.43
N LEU A 507 -1.69 23.24 -12.11
CA LEU A 507 -0.34 23.43 -12.64
C LEU A 507 -0.40 23.38 -14.18
N PRO A 508 0.02 24.45 -14.88
CA PRO A 508 0.07 24.46 -16.33
C PRO A 508 1.15 23.47 -16.82
N PRO A 509 0.98 22.87 -18.01
CA PRO A 509 2.01 22.00 -18.57
C PRO A 509 3.33 22.77 -18.70
N PRO A 510 4.47 22.13 -18.40
CA PRO A 510 5.77 22.78 -18.51
C PRO A 510 6.05 23.21 -19.95
N ALA A 511 6.74 24.34 -20.11
CA ALA A 511 7.26 24.74 -21.41
C ALA A 511 8.28 23.68 -21.90
N ARG A 512 8.15 23.28 -23.17
CA ARG A 512 9.05 22.32 -23.83
C ARG A 512 10.39 22.94 -24.23
#